data_AF-A0A6A3DD35-F1
#
_entry.id   AF-A0A6A3DD35-F1
#
_cell.length_a   1.000
_cell.length_b   1.000
_cell.length_c   1.000
_cell.angle_alpha   90.00
_cell.angle_beta   90.00
_cell.angle_gamma   90.00
#
_symmetry.space_group_name_H-M   'P 1'
#
loop_
_entity.id
_entity.type
_entity.pdbx_description
1 polymer ?
#
loop_
_entity_poly.entity_id
_entity_poly.type
_entity_poly.pdbx_seq_one_letter_code
_entity_poly.pdbx_strand_id
1 'polypeptide(L)' 'MLAGEYEVEEILDDRTPLSTSTERSVREFKVKWVGYDEPTWEPTSNLSCGGLLYDYLRRKKSEQRLQMVQVADED' A
#
# COMPACT_ATOMS: atom_id res chain seq x y z
N MET A 1 16.96 -11.71 -20.00
CA MET A 1 15.75 -12.18 -19.30
C MET A 1 15.13 -10.95 -18.69
N LEU A 2 14.07 -10.42 -19.30
CA LEU A 2 13.30 -9.33 -18.70
C LEU A 2 12.63 -9.96 -17.47
N ALA A 3 13.11 -9.63 -16.27
CA ALA A 3 12.39 -9.98 -15.06
C ALA A 3 10.99 -9.38 -15.24
N GLY A 4 9.96 -10.23 -15.21
CA GLY A 4 8.61 -9.86 -15.63
C GLY A 4 8.13 -8.62 -14.89
N GLU A 5 8.16 -7.48 -15.57
CA GLU A 5 7.53 -6.25 -15.12
C GLU A 5 6.04 -6.43 -15.37
N TYR A 6 5.30 -6.83 -14.33
CA TYR A 6 3.86 -6.92 -14.39
C TYR A 6 3.25 -5.52 -14.22
N GLU A 7 2.25 -5.18 -15.02
CA GLU A 7 1.57 -3.90 -14.90
C GLU A 7 0.66 -3.89 -13.67
N VAL A 8 0.85 -2.88 -12.82
CA VAL A 8 0.03 -2.68 -11.62
C VAL A 8 -1.25 -1.94 -12.02
N GLU A 9 -2.39 -2.54 -11.72
CA GLU A 9 -3.70 -1.93 -11.92
C GLU A 9 -4.04 -0.97 -10.78
N GLU A 10 -3.92 -1.42 -9.53
CA GLU A 10 -4.29 -0.63 -8.35
C GLU A 10 -3.57 -1.10 -7.08
N ILE A 11 -3.32 -0.17 -6.15
CA ILE A 11 -2.93 -0.48 -4.77
C ILE A 11 -4.20 -0.55 -3.92
N LEU A 12 -4.52 -1.74 -3.43
CA LEU A 12 -5.72 -2.03 -2.67
C LEU A 12 -5.55 -1.72 -1.19
N ASP A 13 -4.39 -2.08 -0.62
CA ASP A 13 -4.15 -1.93 0.81
C ASP A 13 -2.65 -1.83 1.15
N ASP A 14 -2.33 -1.39 2.37
CA ASP A 14 -0.97 -1.47 2.92
C ASP A 14 -0.98 -2.03 4.34
N ARG A 15 0.01 -2.88 4.61
CA ARG A 15 0.24 -3.44 5.93
C ARG A 15 1.70 -3.24 6.31
N THR A 16 1.92 -3.00 7.60
CA THR A 16 3.25 -3.08 8.18
C THR A 16 3.21 -4.27 9.14
N PRO A 17 3.68 -5.46 8.74
CA PRO A 17 3.68 -6.62 9.62
C PRO A 17 4.48 -6.29 10.87
N LEU A 18 3.92 -6.58 12.04
CA LEU A 18 4.68 -6.50 13.29
C LEU A 18 5.77 -7.56 13.19
N SER A 19 7.02 -7.13 13.13
CA SER A 19 8.12 -8.07 13.04
C SER A 19 8.24 -8.78 14.37
N THR A 20 8.10 -10.10 14.35
CA THR A 20 8.31 -10.97 15.51
C THR A 20 9.79 -11.37 15.66
N SER A 21 10.65 -10.92 14.74
CA SER A 21 12.09 -11.22 14.68
C SER A 21 12.91 -9.93 14.51
N THR A 22 14.22 -10.00 14.71
CA THR A 22 15.17 -8.86 14.56
C THR A 22 15.20 -8.23 13.14
N GLU A 23 14.49 -8.82 12.18
CA GLU A 23 14.30 -8.24 10.85
C GLU A 23 13.37 -7.03 10.91
N ARG A 24 13.69 -5.96 10.17
CA ARG A 24 12.90 -4.74 10.20
C ARG A 24 11.51 -5.00 9.60
N SER A 25 10.45 -4.54 10.26
CA SER A 25 9.12 -4.48 9.67
C SER A 25 9.16 -3.62 8.40
N VAL A 26 9.15 -4.26 7.24
CA VAL A 26 9.04 -3.58 5.95
C VAL A 26 7.56 -3.43 5.62
N ARG A 27 7.14 -2.24 5.19
CA ARG A 27 5.78 -2.01 4.73
C ARG A 27 5.56 -2.72 3.39
N GLU A 28 4.47 -3.46 3.32
CA GLU A 28 4.02 -4.20 2.14
C GLU A 28 2.70 -3.61 1.65
N PHE A 29 2.46 -3.71 0.34
CA PHE A 29 1.28 -3.21 -0.32
C PHE A 29 0.58 -4.32 -1.08
N LYS A 30 -0.74 -4.38 -0.95
CA LYS A 30 -1.59 -5.31 -1.69
C LYS A 30 -1.85 -4.74 -3.08
N VAL A 31 -1.32 -5.41 -4.10
CA VAL A 31 -1.25 -4.93 -5.47
C VAL A 31 -2.18 -5.77 -6.32
N LYS A 32 -3.10 -5.10 -7.03
CA LYS A 32 -3.89 -5.71 -8.09
C LYS A 32 -3.12 -5.61 -9.39
N TRP A 33 -2.95 -6.71 -10.09
CA TRP A 33 -2.20 -6.78 -11.35
C TRP A 33 -3.15 -6.78 -12.54
N VAL A 34 -2.75 -6.11 -13.63
CA VAL A 34 -3.56 -6.08 -14.85
C VAL A 34 -3.66 -7.49 -15.44
N GLY A 35 -4.89 -7.96 -15.62
CA GLY A 35 -5.17 -9.29 -16.18
C GLY A 35 -5.01 -10.46 -15.20
N TYR A 36 -4.82 -10.20 -13.91
CA TYR A 36 -4.82 -11.23 -12.86
C TYR A 36 -5.90 -10.93 -11.82
N ASP A 37 -6.69 -11.95 -11.47
CA ASP A 37 -7.71 -11.84 -10.43
C ASP A 37 -7.12 -11.79 -9.02
N GLU A 38 -5.96 -12.42 -8.80
CA GLU A 38 -5.39 -12.56 -7.46
C GLU A 38 -4.37 -11.45 -7.16
N PRO A 39 -4.65 -10.56 -6.19
CA PRO A 39 -3.71 -9.54 -5.75
C PRO A 39 -2.64 -10.11 -4.82
N THR A 40 -1.41 -9.62 -4.92
CA THR A 40 -0.28 -10.08 -4.10
C THR A 40 0.20 -8.99 -3.14
N TRP A 41 0.96 -9.39 -2.11
CA TRP A 41 1.60 -8.46 -1.19
C TRP A 41 3.05 -8.24 -1.62
N GLU A 42 3.36 -7.02 -2.03
CA GLU A 42 4.69 -6.64 -2.51
C GLU A 42 5.34 -5.59 -1.59
N PRO A 43 6.63 -5.73 -1.27
CA PRO A 43 7.35 -4.67 -0.56
C PRO A 43 7.49 -3.44 -1.48
N THR A 44 7.62 -2.26 -0.88
CA THR A 44 7.78 -1.01 -1.66
C THR A 44 8.94 -1.07 -2.67
N SER A 45 9.99 -1.83 -2.37
CA SER A 45 11.16 -2.00 -3.24
C SER A 45 10.86 -2.77 -4.53
N ASN A 46 9.79 -3.58 -4.55
CA ASN A 46 9.37 -4.34 -5.73
C ASN A 46 8.37 -3.55 -6.60
N LEU A 47 7.87 -2.41 -6.10
CA LEU A 47 6.91 -1.58 -6.81
C LEU A 47 7.62 -0.44 -7.54
N SER A 48 7.72 -0.58 -8.86
CA SER A 48 8.19 0.49 -9.76
C SER A 48 7.11 1.55 -10.04
N CYS A 49 5.92 1.41 -9.45
CA CYS A 49 4.71 2.19 -9.75
C CYS A 49 4.54 3.39 -8.80
N GLY A 50 5.53 4.28 -8.76
CA GLY A 50 5.57 5.39 -7.80
C GLY A 50 4.36 6.32 -7.82
N GLY A 51 3.71 6.50 -8.98
CA GLY A 51 2.50 7.31 -9.13
C GLY A 51 1.30 6.75 -8.36
N LEU A 52 0.95 5.48 -8.59
CA LEU A 52 -0.17 4.81 -7.92
C LEU A 52 0.04 4.73 -6.41
N LEU A 53 1.28 4.45 -5.99
CA LEU A 53 1.65 4.44 -4.58
C LEU A 53 1.46 5.81 -3.92
N TYR A 54 1.86 6.89 -4.60
CA TYR A 54 1.69 8.24 -4.11
C TYR A 54 0.21 8.61 -3.94
N ASP A 55 -0.61 8.32 -4.96
CA ASP A 55 -2.06 8.54 -4.91
C ASP A 55 -2.72 7.80 -3.73
N TYR A 56 -2.39 6.52 -3.55
CA TYR A 56 -2.89 5.71 -2.43
C TYR A 56 -2.53 6.33 -1.07
N LEU A 57 -1.24 6.63 -0.85
CA LEU A 57 -0.76 7.18 0.42
C LEU A 57 -1.38 8.56 0.70
N ARG A 58 -1.58 9.38 -0.34
CA ARG A 58 -2.22 10.69 -0.24
C ARG A 58 -3.68 10.56 0.19
N ARG A 59 -4.44 9.66 -0.43
CA ARG A 59 -5.84 9.36 -0.06
C ARG A 59 -5.93 8.85 1.36
N LYS A 60 -5.13 7.84 1.72
CA LYS A 60 -5.12 7.24 3.07
C LYS A 60 -4.80 8.26 4.17
N LYS A 61 -3.85 9.17 3.92
CA LYS A 61 -3.55 10.25 4.85
C LYS A 61 -4.72 11.22 5.00
N SER A 62 -5.40 11.56 3.91
CA SER A 62 -6.58 12.43 3.94
C SER A 62 -7.72 11.80 4.76
N GLU A 63 -8.01 10.52 4.55
CA GLU A 63 -9.03 9.79 5.31
C GLU A 63 -8.73 9.76 6.81
N GLN A 64 -7.49 9.48 7.19
CA GLN A 64 -7.08 9.54 8.61
C GLN A 64 -7.24 10.95 9.20
N ARG A 65 -6.96 11.99 8.41
CA ARG A 65 -7.13 13.39 8.81
C ARG A 65 -8.59 13.76 9.01
N LEU A 66 -9.50 13.18 8.22
CA LEU A 66 -10.94 13.38 8.37
C LEU A 66 -11.47 12.65 9.60
N GLN A 67 -11.03 11.41 9.85
CA GLN A 67 -11.43 10.65 11.04
C GLN A 67 -11.06 11.38 12.34
N MET A 68 -9.84 11.90 12.43
CA MET A 68 -9.40 12.63 13.63
C MET A 68 -10.10 14.00 13.82
N VAL A 69 -10.62 14.61 12.75
CA VAL A 69 -11.37 15.88 12.87
C VAL A 69 -12.78 15.64 13.41
N GLN A 70 -13.38 14.49 13.10
CA GLN A 70 -14.70 14.11 13.59
C GLN A 70 -14.66 13.71 15.08
N VAL A 71 -13.59 13.04 15.52
CA VAL A 71 -13.41 12.64 16.93
C VAL A 71 -13.24 13.85 17.87
N ALA A 72 -12.79 15.00 17.37
CA ALA A 72 -12.56 16.19 18.19
C ALA A 72 -13.82 17.05 18.42
N ASP A 73 -14.95 16.74 17.77
CA ASP A 73 -16.22 17.48 17.89
C ASP A 73 -17.28 16.72 18.74
N GLU A 74 -16.95 15.48 19.16
CA GLU A 74 -17.71 14.72 20.17
C GLU A 74 -17.00 14.78 21.54
N ASP A 75 -16.91 15.97 22.16
CA ASP A 75 -16.68 16.14 23.62
C ASP A 75 -17.50 17.33 24.16
#